data_AF-A0A948U6T8-F1
#
_entry.id   AF-A0A948U6T8-F1
#
_cell.length_a   1.000
_cell.length_b   1.000
_cell.length_c   1.000
_cell.angle_alpha   90.00
_cell.angle_beta   90.00
_cell.angle_gamma   90.00
#
_symmetry.space_group_name_H-M   'P 1'
#
loop_
_entity.id
_entity.type
_entity.pdbx_description
1 polymer ?
#
loop_
_entity_poly.entity_id
_entity_poly.type
_entity_poly.pdbx_seq_one_letter_code
_entity_poly.pdbx_strand_id
1 'polypeptide(L)' 'MSRKHKCQICGREIDDAVGLAHVKAEEYLIELIRRDHPEWNKDMGTCDLCLEYYRELIKRTEI' A
#
# COMPACT_ATOMS: atom_id res chain seq x y z
N MET A 1 0.63 11.11 24.10
CA MET A 1 -0.23 11.51 22.96
C MET A 1 0.33 10.84 21.73
N SER A 2 -0.33 9.79 21.25
CA SER A 2 0.07 9.15 20.00
C SER A 2 -0.34 10.05 18.84
N ARG A 3 0.62 10.42 17.98
CA ARG A 3 0.34 11.20 16.79
C ARG A 3 -0.23 10.26 15.75
N LYS A 4 -1.30 10.69 15.07
CA LYS A 4 -1.84 9.98 13.91
C LYS A 4 -1.41 10.71 12.66
N HIS A 5 -0.95 9.98 11.64
CA HIS A 5 -0.65 10.53 10.32
C HIS A 5 -1.44 9.78 9.26
N LYS A 6 -1.63 10.44 8.12
CA LYS A 6 -2.29 9.85 6.97
C LYS A 6 -1.28 9.11 6.10
N CYS A 7 -1.47 7.81 5.90
CA CYS A 7 -0.62 7.05 5.00
C CYS A 7 -0.78 7.56 3.56
N GLN A 8 0.34 7.71 2.85
CA GLN A 8 0.34 8.19 1.46
C GLN A 8 0.01 7.09 0.44
N ILE A 9 0.07 5.82 0.85
CA ILE A 9 -0.17 4.66 -0.02
C ILE A 9 -1.66 4.27 0.04
N CYS A 10 -2.21 3.96 1.22
CA CYS A 10 -3.64 3.64 1.37
C CYS A 10 -4.58 4.81 1.74
N GLY A 11 -4.05 5.92 2.24
CA GLY A 11 -4.86 7.07 2.66
C GLY A 11 -5.52 6.94 4.04
N ARG A 12 -5.27 5.87 4.81
CA ARG A 12 -5.84 5.66 6.16
C ARG A 12 -5.12 6.50 7.23
N GLU A 13 -5.81 6.81 8.33
CA GLU A 13 -5.20 7.41 9.52
C GLU A 13 -4.53 6.35 10.39
N ILE A 14 -3.26 6.57 10.72
CA ILE A 14 -2.40 5.55 11.32
C ILE A 14 -1.67 6.15 12.49
N ASP A 15 -1.65 5.41 13.58
CA ASP A 15 -0.90 5.79 14.78
C ASP A 15 0.61 5.68 14.51
N ASP A 16 1.38 6.70 14.87
CA ASP A 16 2.85 6.73 14.75
C ASP A 16 3.49 5.50 15.37
N ALA A 17 2.91 4.93 16.45
CA ALA A 17 3.42 3.74 17.10
C ALA A 17 3.43 2.50 16.17
N VAL A 18 2.51 2.44 15.21
CA VAL A 18 2.40 1.36 14.22
C VAL A 18 2.69 1.83 12.79
N GLY A 19 2.94 3.12 12.58
CA GLY A 19 3.13 3.73 11.27
C GLY A 19 4.26 3.10 10.46
N LEU A 20 5.41 2.85 11.09
CA LEU A 20 6.53 2.20 10.43
C LEU A 20 6.19 0.77 9.99
N ALA A 21 5.51 0.02 10.85
CA ALA A 21 5.08 -1.35 10.54
C ALA A 21 4.04 -1.36 9.42
N HIS A 22 3.12 -0.39 9.45
CA HIS A 22 2.12 -0.22 8.40
C HIS A 22 2.75 0.07 7.05
N VAL A 23 3.63 1.09 6.95
CA VAL A 23 4.30 1.44 5.68
C VAL A 23 5.06 0.24 5.12
N LYS A 24 5.81 -0.48 5.96
CA LYS A 24 6.52 -1.69 5.54
C LYS A 24 5.59 -2.79 5.04
N ALA A 25 4.44 -2.97 5.68
CA ALA A 25 3.45 -3.94 5.24
C ALA A 25 2.84 -3.53 3.89
N GLU A 26 2.54 -2.25 3.67
CA GLU A 26 2.01 -1.76 2.40
C GLU A 26 3.03 -1.90 1.26
N GLU A 27 4.30 -1.55 1.51
CA GLU A 27 5.39 -1.78 0.56
C GLU A 27 5.54 -3.26 0.20
N TYR A 28 5.50 -4.14 1.21
CA TYR A 28 5.59 -5.58 0.99
C TYR A 28 4.42 -6.12 0.17
N LEU A 29 3.19 -5.64 0.42
CA LEU A 29 2.02 -6.02 -0.36
C LEU A 29 2.15 -5.57 -1.82
N ILE A 30 2.64 -4.35 -2.06
CA ILE A 30 2.89 -3.86 -3.42
C ILE A 30 3.97 -4.69 -4.11
N GLU A 31 5.05 -5.07 -3.42
CA GLU A 31 6.06 -5.96 -3.98
C GLU A 31 5.51 -7.33 -4.34
N LEU A 32 4.64 -7.91 -3.52
CA LEU A 32 3.97 -9.18 -3.83
C LEU A 32 3.10 -9.06 -5.07
N ILE A 33 2.30 -8.00 -5.18
CA ILE A 33 1.46 -7.73 -6.37
C ILE A 33 2.35 -7.57 -7.62
N ARG A 34 3.49 -6.87 -7.51
CA ARG A 34 4.45 -6.75 -8.63
C ARG A 34 5.05 -8.08 -9.05
N ARG A 35 5.28 -9.00 -8.10
CA ARG A 35 5.80 -10.34 -8.41
C ARG A 35 4.74 -11.25 -9.01
N ASP A 36 3.50 -11.12 -8.57
CA ASP A 36 2.35 -11.88 -9.08
C ASP A 36 1.95 -11.41 -10.49
N HIS A 37 2.07 -10.11 -10.76
CA HIS A 37 1.76 -9.46 -12.03
C HIS A 37 2.98 -8.78 -12.66
N PRO A 38 3.97 -9.55 -13.15
CA PRO A 38 5.15 -8.99 -13.79
C PRO A 38 4.80 -8.19 -15.06
N GLU A 39 3.67 -8.47 -15.70
CA GLU A 39 3.17 -7.75 -16.88
C GLU A 39 2.70 -6.32 -16.59
N TRP A 40 2.40 -5.99 -15.33
CA TRP A 40 1.99 -4.64 -14.92
C TRP A 40 3.17 -3.68 -14.72
N ASN A 41 4.39 -4.21 -14.71
CA ASN A 41 5.62 -3.44 -14.53
C ASN A 41 6.03 -2.78 -15.86
N LYS A 42 5.23 -1.81 -16.32
CA LYS A 42 5.60 -0.93 -17.45
C LYS A 42 6.42 0.23 -16.93
N ASP A 43 7.71 0.19 -17.23
CA ASP A 43 8.69 1.25 -17.03
C ASP A 43 9.07 1.62 -15.58
N MET A 44 10.30 2.09 -15.44
CA MET A 44 11.08 2.12 -14.21
C MET A 44 10.51 3.05 -13.13
N GLY A 45 9.75 2.51 -12.18
CA GLY A 45 9.40 3.25 -10.97
C GLY A 45 8.24 2.64 -10.21
N THR A 46 7.03 3.05 -10.58
CA THR A 46 5.81 2.77 -9.83
C THR A 46 4.79 2.12 -10.75
N CYS A 47 4.40 0.88 -10.42
CA CYS A 47 3.36 0.17 -11.14
C CYS A 47 2.00 0.77 -10.76
N ASP A 48 1.47 1.67 -11.59
CA ASP A 48 0.17 2.32 -11.37
C ASP A 48 -0.96 1.30 -11.19
N LEU A 49 -0.93 0.21 -11.98
CA LEU A 49 -1.87 -0.91 -11.88
C LEU A 49 -1.76 -1.64 -10.53
N CYS A 50 -0.56 -1.77 -9.98
CA CYS A 50 -0.34 -2.40 -8.69
C CYS A 50 -0.92 -1.55 -7.56
N LEU A 51 -0.78 -0.22 -7.65
CA LEU A 51 -1.39 0.72 -6.70
C LEU A 51 -2.92 0.71 -6.82
N GLU A 52 -3.45 0.66 -8.03
CA GLU A 52 -4.90 0.60 -8.26
C GLU A 52 -5.50 -0.70 -7.69
N TYR A 53 -4.88 -1.84 -8.01
CA TYR A 53 -5.26 -3.14 -7.47
C TYR A 53 -5.20 -3.17 -5.95
N TYR A 54 -4.11 -2.63 -5.38
CA TYR A 54 -3.95 -2.51 -3.94
C TYR A 54 -5.06 -1.67 -3.29
N ARG A 55 -5.42 -0.53 -3.88
CA ARG A 55 -6.52 0.33 -3.40
C ARG A 55 -7.86 -0.41 -3.42
N GLU A 56 -8.13 -1.18 -4.47
CA GLU A 56 -9.36 -1.99 -4.55
C GLU A 56 -9.39 -3.11 -3.51
N LEU A 57 -8.26 -3.77 -3.23
CA LEU A 57 -8.16 -4.75 -2.14
C LEU A 57 -8.48 -4.13 -0.78
N ILE A 58 -7.93 -2.95 -0.51
CA ILE A 58 -8.19 -2.21 0.74
C ILE A 58 -9.67 -1.86 0.88
N LYS A 59 -10.30 -1.31 -0.17
CA LYS A 59 -11.74 -0.99 -0.16
C LYS A 59 -12.61 -2.23 0.07
N ARG A 60 -12.25 -3.37 -0.53
CA ARG A 60 -12.97 -4.63 -0.36
C ARG A 60 -12.84 -5.23 1.04
N THR A 61 -11.79 -4.86 1.77
CA THR A 61 -11.48 -5.38 3.11
C THR A 61 -12.07 -4.51 4.23
N GLU A 62 -12.73 -3.39 3.90
CA GLU A 62 -13.61 -2.69 4.86
C GLU A 62 -14.87 -3.54 5.10
N ILE A 63 -14.81 -4.39 6.13
CA ILE A 63 -15.94 -5.10 6.76
C ILE A 63 -16.27 -4.38 8.07
#